data_AF-A0A183VF37-F1
#
_entry.id   AF-A0A183VF37-F1
#
_cell.length_a   1.000
_cell.length_b   1.000
_cell.length_c   1.000
_cell.angle_alpha   90.00
_cell.angle_beta   90.00
_cell.angle_gamma   90.00
#
_symmetry.space_group_name_H-M   'P 1'
#
loop_
_entity.id
_entity.type
_entity.pdbx_description
1 polymer ?
#
loop_
_entity_poly.entity_id
_entity_poly.type
_entity_poly.pdbx_seq_one_letter_code
_entity_poly.pdbx_strand_id
1 'polypeptide(L)'
;MVCLQEIVKELRSLESFSVDETNRYQVAEPLSHALDSLVSVLMDDKTINGKRMSELCGALFVHYDLYILFLKRIISKIVDLQGDAPKWNVFRCLKYFPLPNNKCWPAFFEVEGNHLKPGPGNKKLKRLYQEAWLGLLKHEQLGNVAECETIEFQLPRSLLKQLVPYLGDRVLSALRDASLTGDFLFGVFRLGGVFAILSLSAIFRLIMEHNFEYPNFSCEFFLVRLLHMLGQPSQISWLQIVDSDVRLAADDGISSE
;
A
#
# COMPACT_ATOMS: atom_id res chain seq x y z
N MET A 1 -28.62 0.05 8.71
CA MET A 1 -27.33 -0.56 8.31
C MET A 1 -27.47 -0.86 6.83
N VAL A 2 -26.93 -0.01 5.97
CA VAL A 2 -27.15 -0.10 4.51
C VAL A 2 -26.46 -1.34 3.98
N CYS A 3 -27.18 -2.14 3.18
CA CYS A 3 -26.66 -3.35 2.57
C CYS A 3 -25.72 -3.00 1.41
N LEU A 4 -24.64 -3.75 1.21
CA LEU A 4 -23.72 -3.53 0.07
C LEU A 4 -24.46 -3.57 -1.28
N GLN A 5 -25.47 -4.42 -1.38
CA GLN A 5 -26.34 -4.52 -2.56
C GLN A 5 -27.14 -3.24 -2.81
N GLU A 6 -27.58 -2.56 -1.74
CA GLU A 6 -28.26 -1.27 -1.83
C GLU A 6 -27.30 -0.19 -2.34
N ILE A 7 -26.07 -0.14 -1.82
CA ILE A 7 -25.03 0.81 -2.29
C ILE A 7 -24.75 0.60 -3.78
N VAL A 8 -24.56 -0.65 -4.22
CA VAL A 8 -24.32 -0.96 -5.64
C VAL A 8 -25.52 -0.57 -6.49
N LYS A 9 -26.75 -0.87 -6.03
CA LYS A 9 -27.98 -0.53 -6.75
C LYS A 9 -28.16 0.98 -6.87
N GLU A 10 -27.93 1.72 -5.78
CA GLU A 10 -27.99 3.18 -5.75
C GLU A 10 -26.97 3.76 -6.72
N LEU A 11 -25.70 3.35 -6.64
CA LEU A 11 -24.66 3.80 -7.56
C LEU A 11 -25.00 3.55 -9.03
N ARG A 12 -25.62 2.41 -9.36
CA ARG A 12 -26.07 2.11 -10.73
C ARG A 12 -27.20 3.01 -11.22
N SER A 13 -28.03 3.52 -10.29
CA SER A 13 -29.17 4.37 -10.63
C SER A 13 -28.80 5.85 -10.77
N LEU A 14 -27.61 6.25 -10.32
CA LEU A 14 -27.14 7.62 -10.42
C LEU A 14 -26.79 8.00 -11.86
N GLU A 15 -27.02 9.27 -12.19
CA GLU A 15 -26.37 9.87 -13.35
C GLU A 15 -24.85 9.86 -13.13
N SER A 16 -24.13 9.18 -14.03
CA SER A 16 -22.70 8.93 -13.87
C SER A 16 -21.82 9.95 -14.58
N PHE A 17 -22.22 10.37 -15.78
CA PHE A 17 -21.47 11.31 -16.61
C PHE A 17 -22.43 12.31 -17.25
N SER A 18 -22.03 13.58 -17.24
CA SER A 18 -22.75 14.69 -17.87
C SER A 18 -21.83 15.45 -18.81
N VAL A 19 -22.40 16.26 -19.69
CA VAL A 19 -21.66 17.10 -20.63
C VAL A 19 -21.51 18.49 -20.01
N ASP A 20 -20.28 19.01 -19.96
CA ASP A 20 -20.00 20.35 -19.48
C ASP A 20 -20.35 21.43 -20.53
N GLU A 21 -20.27 22.71 -20.14
CA GLU A 21 -20.51 23.85 -21.03
C GLU A 21 -19.56 23.88 -22.25
N THR A 22 -18.45 23.14 -22.19
CA THR A 22 -17.45 23.00 -23.27
C THR A 22 -17.67 21.76 -24.14
N ASN A 23 -18.82 21.11 -24.02
CA ASN A 23 -19.20 19.88 -24.73
C ASN A 23 -18.26 18.69 -24.45
N ARG A 24 -17.66 18.63 -23.25
CA ARG A 24 -16.82 17.51 -22.80
C ARG A 24 -17.51 16.73 -21.70
N TYR A 25 -17.35 15.40 -21.73
CA TYR A 25 -17.86 14.54 -20.67
C TYR A 25 -17.10 14.74 -19.37
N GLN A 26 -17.84 14.97 -18.29
CA GLN A 26 -17.34 15.02 -16.92
C GLN A 26 -18.13 14.07 -16.02
N VAL A 27 -17.61 13.80 -14.83
CA VAL A 27 -18.33 13.03 -13.81
C VAL A 27 -19.51 13.87 -13.34
N ALA A 28 -20.71 13.31 -13.39
CA ALA A 28 -21.91 14.04 -12.98
C ALA A 28 -21.90 14.32 -11.47
N GLU A 29 -22.55 15.40 -11.07
CA GLU A 29 -22.60 15.85 -9.68
C GLU A 29 -23.11 14.78 -8.70
N PRO A 30 -24.19 14.02 -9.00
CA PRO A 30 -24.68 12.97 -8.09
C PRO A 30 -23.65 11.88 -7.82
N LEU A 31 -22.96 11.40 -8.86
CA LEU A 31 -21.88 10.42 -8.72
C LEU A 31 -20.69 11.01 -7.97
N SER A 32 -20.33 12.27 -8.22
CA SER A 32 -19.25 12.92 -7.47
C SER A 32 -19.56 12.97 -5.98
N HIS A 33 -20.74 13.45 -5.62
CA HIS A 33 -21.18 13.55 -4.23
C HIS A 33 -21.22 12.18 -3.53
N ALA A 34 -21.70 11.14 -4.22
CA ALA A 34 -21.71 9.77 -3.68
C ALA A 34 -20.29 9.25 -3.41
N LEU A 35 -19.34 9.48 -4.32
CA LEU A 35 -17.95 9.09 -4.14
C LEU A 35 -17.25 9.90 -3.04
N ASP A 36 -17.53 11.19 -2.94
CA ASP A 36 -16.99 12.06 -1.90
C ASP A 36 -17.53 11.65 -0.51
N SER A 37 -18.80 11.24 -0.45
CA SER A 37 -19.40 10.66 0.76
C SER A 37 -18.75 9.32 1.15
N LEU A 38 -18.38 8.48 0.19
CA LEU A 38 -17.65 7.25 0.48
C LEU A 38 -16.24 7.54 1.03
N VAL A 39 -15.56 8.54 0.50
CA VAL A 39 -14.25 8.98 1.00
C VAL A 39 -14.38 9.59 2.40
N SER A 40 -15.40 10.40 2.67
CA SER A 40 -15.60 11.01 3.99
C SER A 40 -15.83 9.96 5.08
N VAL A 41 -16.52 8.85 4.76
CA VAL A 41 -16.66 7.70 5.67
C VAL A 41 -15.31 7.08 6.02
N LEU A 42 -14.33 7.06 5.10
CA LEU A 42 -12.98 6.60 5.43
C LEU A 42 -12.23 7.57 6.34
N MET A 43 -12.51 8.87 6.22
CA MET A 43 -11.88 9.93 7.00
C MET A 43 -12.52 10.13 8.39
N ASP A 44 -13.60 9.41 8.71
CA ASP A 44 -14.27 9.46 10.00
C ASP A 44 -13.42 8.79 11.10
N ASP A 45 -13.59 9.23 12.35
CA ASP A 45 -12.92 8.73 13.55
C ASP A 45 -13.36 7.31 13.96
N LYS A 46 -14.33 6.74 13.23
CA LYS A 46 -14.81 5.38 13.43
C LYS A 46 -14.05 4.39 12.56
N THR A 47 -13.42 3.41 13.21
CA THR A 47 -12.76 2.32 12.47
C THR A 47 -13.79 1.42 11.77
N ILE A 48 -13.57 1.17 10.48
CA ILE A 48 -14.42 0.31 9.66
C ILE A 48 -13.93 -1.13 9.79
N ASN A 49 -14.85 -2.06 10.03
CA ASN A 49 -14.54 -3.49 10.12
C ASN A 49 -13.87 -4.00 8.83
N GLY A 50 -12.79 -4.79 8.97
CA GLY A 50 -12.02 -5.30 7.83
C GLY A 50 -12.83 -6.17 6.87
N LYS A 51 -13.78 -6.99 7.35
CA LYS A 51 -14.67 -7.78 6.50
C LYS A 51 -15.54 -6.88 5.63
N ARG A 52 -16.15 -5.85 6.22
CA ARG A 52 -16.96 -4.87 5.47
C ARG A 52 -16.13 -4.12 4.44
N MET A 53 -14.91 -3.71 4.81
CA MET A 53 -14.00 -3.04 3.87
C MET A 53 -13.65 -3.97 2.69
N SER A 54 -13.35 -5.24 2.98
CA SER A 54 -13.03 -6.23 1.94
C SER A 54 -14.21 -6.47 1.00
N GLU A 55 -15.42 -6.58 1.52
CA GLU A 55 -16.64 -6.75 0.72
C GLU A 55 -16.89 -5.53 -0.18
N LEU A 56 -16.75 -4.33 0.38
CA LEU A 56 -16.91 -3.07 -0.36
C LEU A 56 -15.86 -2.94 -1.49
N CYS A 57 -14.58 -3.16 -1.18
CA CYS A 57 -13.52 -3.09 -2.17
C CYS A 57 -13.69 -4.16 -3.27
N GLY A 58 -14.09 -5.37 -2.90
CA GLY A 58 -14.32 -6.48 -3.84
C GLY A 58 -15.54 -6.27 -4.75
N ALA A 59 -16.55 -5.52 -4.30
CA ALA A 59 -17.72 -5.23 -5.11
C ALA A 59 -17.54 -4.02 -6.04
N LEU A 60 -16.88 -2.96 -5.56
CA LEU A 60 -16.81 -1.69 -6.29
C LEU A 60 -15.53 -1.55 -7.11
N PHE A 61 -14.38 -1.90 -6.54
CA PHE A 61 -13.08 -1.57 -7.13
C PHE A 61 -12.52 -2.67 -8.03
N VAL A 62 -13.31 -3.70 -8.34
CA VAL A 62 -13.04 -4.60 -9.47
C VAL A 62 -13.36 -3.96 -10.82
N HIS A 63 -14.01 -2.78 -10.81
CA HIS A 63 -14.31 -1.99 -11.99
C HIS A 63 -13.33 -0.82 -12.13
N TYR A 64 -12.74 -0.65 -13.31
CA TYR A 64 -11.62 0.29 -13.48
C TYR A 64 -12.02 1.76 -13.32
N ASP A 65 -13.25 2.11 -13.69
CA ASP A 65 -13.78 3.47 -13.63
C ASP A 65 -13.98 3.90 -12.18
N LEU A 66 -14.68 3.11 -11.37
CA LEU A 66 -14.82 3.33 -9.93
C LEU A 66 -13.45 3.34 -9.23
N TYR A 67 -12.54 2.43 -9.60
CA TYR A 67 -11.18 2.41 -9.08
C TYR A 67 -10.44 3.75 -9.33
N ILE A 68 -10.47 4.24 -10.58
CA ILE A 68 -9.82 5.50 -10.95
C ILE A 68 -10.45 6.68 -10.22
N LEU A 69 -11.78 6.76 -10.24
CA LEU A 69 -12.52 7.88 -9.67
C LEU A 69 -12.35 7.95 -8.16
N PHE A 70 -12.31 6.80 -7.49
CA PHE A 70 -12.11 6.71 -6.05
C PHE A 70 -10.68 7.05 -5.66
N LEU A 71 -9.67 6.44 -6.30
CA LEU A 71 -8.28 6.70 -5.94
C LEU A 71 -7.89 8.16 -6.16
N LYS A 72 -8.36 8.81 -7.23
CA LYS A 72 -8.13 10.24 -7.42
C LYS A 72 -8.59 11.09 -6.23
N ARG A 73 -9.71 10.72 -5.60
CA ARG A 73 -10.28 11.42 -4.43
C ARG A 73 -9.56 11.05 -3.14
N ILE A 74 -9.20 9.79 -2.96
CA ILE A 74 -8.48 9.40 -1.74
C ILE A 74 -7.08 10.03 -1.72
N ILE A 75 -6.37 10.09 -2.85
CA ILE A 75 -5.04 10.70 -2.95
C ILE A 75 -5.07 12.17 -2.51
N SER A 76 -6.11 12.93 -2.90
CA SER A 76 -6.23 14.33 -2.50
C SER A 76 -6.58 14.53 -1.03
N LYS A 77 -7.10 13.50 -0.35
CA LYS A 77 -7.49 13.55 1.07
C LYS A 77 -6.50 12.89 2.02
N ILE A 78 -5.67 11.98 1.53
CA ILE A 78 -4.70 11.26 2.36
C ILE A 78 -3.76 12.21 3.08
N VAL A 79 -3.33 13.30 2.44
CA VAL A 79 -2.44 14.29 3.05
C VAL A 79 -3.02 14.91 4.34
N ASP A 80 -4.35 14.98 4.43
CA ASP A 80 -5.07 15.60 5.54
C ASP A 80 -5.45 14.62 6.65
N LEU A 81 -4.96 13.36 6.63
CA LEU A 81 -5.33 12.34 7.61
C LEU A 81 -4.95 12.74 9.03
N GLN A 82 -5.96 12.98 9.85
CA GLN A 82 -5.83 13.20 11.29
C GLN A 82 -6.35 11.99 12.06
N GLY A 83 -5.77 11.72 13.23
CA GLY A 83 -6.18 10.61 14.09
C GLY A 83 -5.77 9.22 13.57
N ASP A 84 -5.99 8.22 14.41
CA ASP A 84 -5.55 6.84 14.14
C ASP A 84 -6.56 6.07 13.30
N ALA A 85 -7.86 6.31 13.53
CA ALA A 85 -8.92 5.58 12.85
C ALA A 85 -8.94 5.82 11.33
N PRO A 86 -8.83 7.08 10.82
CA PRO A 86 -8.71 7.33 9.39
C PRO A 86 -7.50 6.65 8.75
N LYS A 87 -6.33 6.66 9.42
CA LYS A 87 -5.12 5.98 8.94
C LYS A 87 -5.34 4.47 8.81
N TRP A 88 -6.01 3.85 9.80
CA TRP A 88 -6.40 2.45 9.73
C TRP A 88 -7.42 2.15 8.63
N ASN A 89 -8.39 3.03 8.43
CA ASN A 89 -9.42 2.90 7.39
C ASN A 89 -8.80 2.96 5.99
N VAL A 90 -7.93 3.94 5.74
CA VAL A 90 -7.19 4.06 4.48
C VAL A 90 -6.29 2.85 4.26
N PHE A 91 -5.52 2.42 5.26
CA PHE A 91 -4.69 1.22 5.14
C PHE A 91 -5.52 -0.02 4.79
N ARG A 92 -6.64 -0.26 5.49
CA ARG A 92 -7.52 -1.40 5.20
C ARG A 92 -8.10 -1.31 3.80
N CYS A 93 -8.51 -0.11 3.39
CA CYS A 93 -9.01 0.14 2.05
C CYS A 93 -7.93 -0.25 1.02
N LEU A 94 -6.74 0.36 1.07
CA LEU A 94 -5.64 0.06 0.15
C LEU A 94 -5.18 -1.40 0.20
N LYS A 95 -5.24 -2.05 1.37
CA LYS A 95 -4.97 -3.48 1.53
C LYS A 95 -5.96 -4.35 0.77
N TYR A 96 -7.25 -4.03 0.81
CA TYR A 96 -8.30 -4.82 0.15
C TYR A 96 -8.61 -4.38 -1.29
N PHE A 97 -8.03 -3.26 -1.73
CA PHE A 97 -8.07 -2.84 -3.11
C PHE A 97 -7.52 -3.94 -4.03
N PRO A 98 -8.21 -4.30 -5.13
CA PRO A 98 -7.68 -5.27 -6.08
C PRO A 98 -6.32 -4.80 -6.61
N LEU A 99 -5.33 -5.70 -6.61
CA LEU A 99 -4.00 -5.36 -7.10
C LEU A 99 -4.05 -5.06 -8.60
N PRO A 100 -3.54 -3.90 -9.06
CA PRO A 100 -3.57 -3.51 -10.47
C PRO A 100 -2.60 -4.39 -11.29
N ASN A 101 -3.02 -5.61 -11.58
CA ASN A 101 -2.30 -6.57 -12.41
C ASN A 101 -2.56 -6.29 -13.91
N ASN A 102 -2.08 -7.16 -14.79
CA ASN A 102 -2.26 -6.98 -16.24
C ASN A 102 -3.64 -7.49 -16.75
N LYS A 103 -4.56 -7.89 -15.87
CA LYS A 103 -5.90 -8.35 -16.29
C LYS A 103 -6.73 -7.16 -16.79
N CYS A 104 -7.54 -7.39 -17.83
CA CYS A 104 -8.53 -6.42 -18.26
C CYS A 104 -9.67 -6.38 -17.25
N TRP A 105 -10.03 -5.19 -16.78
CA TRP A 105 -11.11 -5.01 -15.82
C TRP A 105 -12.30 -4.35 -16.53
N PRO A 106 -13.54 -4.76 -16.22
CA PRO A 106 -14.72 -4.17 -16.83
C PRO A 106 -14.99 -2.77 -16.28
N ALA A 107 -15.78 -1.99 -17.02
CA ALA A 107 -16.38 -0.76 -16.48
C ALA A 107 -17.51 -1.12 -15.51
N PHE A 108 -17.83 -0.24 -14.57
CA PHE A 108 -19.07 -0.31 -13.81
C PHE A 108 -20.20 0.39 -14.57
N PHE A 109 -19.87 1.52 -15.21
CA PHE A 109 -20.78 2.35 -16.01
C PHE A 109 -20.53 2.13 -17.51
N GLU A 110 -21.38 1.32 -18.13
CA GLU A 110 -21.35 1.03 -19.58
C GLU A 110 -22.16 2.07 -20.36
N VAL A 111 -21.71 3.32 -20.32
CA VAL A 111 -22.38 4.46 -20.98
C VAL A 111 -21.39 5.19 -21.90
N GLU A 112 -21.90 5.79 -22.98
CA GLU A 112 -21.05 6.51 -23.97
C GLU A 112 -20.23 7.65 -23.34
N GLY A 113 -20.75 8.29 -22.28
CA GLY A 113 -20.03 9.35 -21.55
C GLY A 113 -18.85 8.87 -20.71
N ASN A 114 -18.66 7.56 -20.55
CA ASN A 114 -17.52 7.01 -19.80
C ASN A 114 -16.23 7.10 -20.61
N HIS A 115 -15.52 8.20 -20.42
CA HIS A 115 -14.25 8.51 -21.08
C HIS A 115 -13.02 7.97 -20.32
N LEU A 116 -13.22 7.26 -19.20
CA LEU A 116 -12.13 6.73 -18.40
C LEU A 116 -11.49 5.53 -19.09
N LYS A 117 -10.17 5.41 -18.96
CA LYS A 117 -9.41 4.26 -19.47
C LYS A 117 -8.32 3.88 -18.47
N PRO A 118 -8.09 2.58 -18.22
CA PRO A 118 -7.04 2.11 -17.31
C PRO A 118 -5.62 2.25 -17.89
N GLY A 119 -5.51 2.53 -19.19
CA GLY A 119 -4.26 2.60 -19.93
C GLY A 119 -3.71 1.21 -20.28
N PRO A 120 -2.70 1.13 -21.17
CA PRO A 120 -2.11 -0.14 -21.58
C PRO A 120 -1.49 -0.85 -20.37
N GLY A 121 -1.84 -2.12 -20.17
CA GLY A 121 -1.36 -2.92 -19.02
C GLY A 121 -1.68 -2.29 -17.66
N ASN A 122 -2.79 -1.56 -17.55
CA ASN A 122 -3.25 -0.89 -16.34
C ASN A 122 -2.24 0.13 -15.77
N LYS A 123 -1.37 0.72 -16.59
CA LYS A 123 -0.37 1.70 -16.18
C LYS A 123 -0.97 2.87 -15.37
N LYS A 124 -2.18 3.33 -15.70
CA LYS A 124 -2.85 4.40 -14.96
C LYS A 124 -3.31 3.94 -13.58
N LEU A 125 -3.85 2.73 -13.48
CA LEU A 125 -4.25 2.14 -12.20
C LEU A 125 -3.04 1.92 -11.29
N LYS A 126 -1.95 1.34 -11.82
CA LYS A 126 -0.68 1.16 -11.09
C LYS A 126 -0.14 2.49 -10.55
N ARG A 127 -0.18 3.55 -11.37
CA ARG A 127 0.24 4.89 -10.96
C ARG A 127 -0.62 5.43 -9.80
N LEU A 128 -1.94 5.41 -9.92
CA LEU A 128 -2.84 5.92 -8.88
C LEU A 128 -2.73 5.09 -7.59
N TYR A 129 -2.63 3.78 -7.71
CA TYR A 129 -2.42 2.88 -6.57
C TYR A 129 -1.12 3.21 -5.84
N GLN A 130 -0.03 3.42 -6.58
CA GLN A 130 1.24 3.86 -6.01
C GLN A 130 1.13 5.23 -5.35
N GLU A 131 0.52 6.22 -6.00
CA GLU A 131 0.35 7.56 -5.43
C GLU A 131 -0.45 7.51 -4.10
N ALA A 132 -1.47 6.66 -4.01
CA ALA A 132 -2.22 6.47 -2.77
C ALA A 132 -1.39 5.83 -1.66
N TRP A 133 -0.61 4.78 -1.98
CA TRP A 133 0.32 4.18 -1.02
C TRP A 133 1.37 5.17 -0.56
N LEU A 134 2.07 5.85 -1.48
CA LEU A 134 3.07 6.85 -1.14
C LEU A 134 2.47 8.00 -0.32
N GLY A 135 1.23 8.41 -0.58
CA GLY A 135 0.52 9.36 0.26
C GLY A 135 0.42 8.89 1.70
N LEU A 136 0.03 7.63 1.93
CA LEU A 136 -0.07 7.06 3.28
C LEU A 136 1.30 6.91 3.94
N LEU A 137 2.33 6.51 3.18
CA LEU A 137 3.70 6.31 3.69
C LEU A 137 4.38 7.64 4.05
N LYS A 138 4.02 8.74 3.38
CA LYS A 138 4.55 10.09 3.65
C LYS A 138 4.13 10.68 5.00
N HIS A 139 3.26 10.02 5.77
CA HIS A 139 2.94 10.39 7.15
C HIS A 139 4.09 10.04 8.12
N GLU A 140 5.29 10.46 7.76
CA GLU A 140 6.52 10.44 8.54
C GLU A 140 6.84 11.90 8.89
N GLN A 141 7.01 12.22 10.18
CA GLN A 141 7.59 13.50 10.58
C GLN A 141 9.08 13.33 10.86
N LEU A 142 9.88 14.15 10.19
CA LEU A 142 11.24 14.40 10.62
C LEU A 142 11.14 15.33 11.84
N GLY A 143 11.36 14.79 13.04
CA GLY A 143 11.40 15.59 14.26
C GLY A 143 12.57 16.56 14.21
N ASN A 144 12.29 17.86 14.37
CA ASN A 144 13.33 18.88 14.58
C ASN A 144 13.88 18.72 16.00
N VAL A 145 15.02 18.03 16.18
CA VAL A 145 15.86 18.22 17.37
C VAL A 145 17.33 18.13 16.97
N ALA A 146 18.06 19.18 17.31
CA ALA A 146 19.38 19.52 16.80
C ALA A 146 20.51 18.49 17.05
N GLU A 147 20.30 17.36 17.71
CA GLU A 147 21.40 16.44 18.08
C GLU A 147 21.06 14.93 18.04
N CYS A 148 19.86 14.52 17.59
CA CYS A 148 19.53 13.13 17.25
C CYS A 148 18.32 13.09 16.31
N GLU A 149 18.48 12.62 15.07
CA GLU A 149 17.37 12.38 14.12
C GLU A 149 16.43 11.29 14.68
N THR A 150 15.50 11.68 15.55
CA THR A 150 14.43 10.79 15.99
C THR A 150 13.31 10.92 14.97
N ILE A 151 13.14 9.88 14.17
CA ILE A 151 12.05 9.79 13.19
C ILE A 151 10.75 9.50 13.94
N GLU A 152 9.79 10.42 13.85
CA GLU A 152 8.47 10.25 14.42
C GLU A 152 7.45 9.92 13.33
N PHE A 153 7.01 8.67 13.27
CA PHE A 153 5.92 8.30 12.38
C PHE A 153 4.58 8.79 12.93
N GLN A 154 3.78 9.46 12.10
CA GLN A 154 2.40 9.78 12.46
C GLN A 154 1.50 8.53 12.38
N LEU A 155 1.96 7.45 11.75
CA LEU A 155 1.25 6.18 11.70
C LEU A 155 1.37 5.45 13.04
N PRO A 156 0.26 4.90 13.60
CA PRO A 156 0.30 4.13 14.83
C PRO A 156 1.28 2.97 14.75
N ARG A 157 2.03 2.71 15.84
CA ARG A 157 2.97 1.59 15.92
C ARG A 157 2.32 0.23 15.63
N SER A 158 1.07 0.05 16.06
CA SER A 158 0.27 -1.15 15.76
C SER A 158 -0.06 -1.29 14.27
N LEU A 159 -0.26 -0.15 13.57
CA LEU A 159 -0.47 -0.10 12.14
C LEU A 159 0.81 -0.45 11.38
N LEU A 160 1.94 0.17 11.75
CA LEU A 160 3.25 -0.10 11.14
C LEU A 160 3.61 -1.61 11.17
N LYS A 161 3.33 -2.30 12.28
CA LYS A 161 3.55 -3.74 12.41
C LYS A 161 2.80 -4.59 11.39
N GLN A 162 1.64 -4.13 10.89
CA GLN A 162 0.88 -4.82 9.85
C GLN A 162 1.18 -4.31 8.45
N LEU A 163 1.40 -3.00 8.34
CA LEU A 163 1.63 -2.31 7.08
C LEU A 163 2.95 -2.74 6.45
N VAL A 164 4.03 -2.78 7.23
CA VAL A 164 5.39 -3.02 6.69
C VAL A 164 5.53 -4.42 6.09
N PRO A 165 5.09 -5.52 6.75
CA PRO A 165 5.11 -6.85 6.12
C PRO A 165 4.22 -6.92 4.88
N TYR A 166 3.02 -6.32 4.94
CA TYR A 166 2.10 -6.31 3.80
C TYR A 166 2.67 -5.53 2.60
N LEU A 167 3.34 -4.41 2.88
CA LEU A 167 4.03 -3.60 1.89
C LEU A 167 5.05 -4.46 1.14
N GLY A 168 5.96 -5.12 1.88
CA GLY A 168 6.98 -6.02 1.34
C GLY A 168 6.42 -7.20 0.56
N ASP A 169 5.45 -7.92 1.13
CA ASP A 169 4.97 -9.19 0.57
C ASP A 169 4.08 -9.04 -0.67
N ARG A 170 3.29 -7.96 -0.73
CA ARG A 170 2.20 -7.82 -1.71
C ARG A 170 2.24 -6.53 -2.51
N VAL A 171 2.63 -5.42 -1.90
CA VAL A 171 2.48 -4.11 -2.52
C VAL A 171 3.67 -3.80 -3.43
N LEU A 172 4.91 -4.06 -3.02
CA LEU A 172 6.12 -3.69 -3.79
C LEU A 172 6.06 -4.16 -5.25
N SER A 173 5.70 -5.42 -5.48
CA SER A 173 5.57 -6.00 -6.82
C SER A 173 4.43 -5.42 -7.67
N ALA A 174 3.44 -4.78 -7.03
CA ALA A 174 2.32 -4.13 -7.69
C ALA A 174 2.56 -2.63 -7.95
N LEU A 175 3.59 -2.04 -7.34
CA LEU A 175 3.96 -0.63 -7.58
C LEU A 175 4.58 -0.48 -8.97
N ARG A 176 4.43 0.72 -9.53
CA ARG A 176 5.09 1.10 -10.78
C ARG A 176 6.60 1.30 -10.58
N ASP A 177 6.96 1.84 -9.44
CA ASP A 177 8.32 2.12 -8.99
C ASP A 177 8.38 1.93 -7.47
N ALA A 178 8.88 0.76 -7.06
CA ALA A 178 8.95 0.37 -5.66
C ALA A 178 10.05 1.12 -4.89
N SER A 179 11.06 1.67 -5.58
CA SER A 179 12.18 2.39 -4.97
C SER A 179 11.74 3.58 -4.13
N LEU A 180 10.62 4.21 -4.50
CA LEU A 180 10.02 5.34 -3.79
C LEU A 180 9.52 5.02 -2.38
N THR A 181 9.47 3.73 -2.01
CA THR A 181 9.14 3.29 -0.65
C THR A 181 10.38 3.12 0.24
N GLY A 182 11.58 3.26 -0.34
CA GLY A 182 12.86 3.06 0.35
C GLY A 182 12.99 3.95 1.58
N ASP A 183 12.86 5.27 1.42
CA ASP A 183 13.02 6.24 2.52
C ASP A 183 12.13 5.89 3.72
N PHE A 184 10.85 5.57 3.47
CA PHE A 184 9.93 5.11 4.51
C PHE A 184 10.42 3.84 5.21
N LEU A 185 10.84 2.83 4.46
CA LEU A 185 11.31 1.55 5.03
C LEU A 185 12.59 1.73 5.85
N PHE A 186 13.50 2.59 5.41
CA PHE A 186 14.69 2.95 6.19
C PHE A 186 14.34 3.77 7.43
N GLY A 187 13.36 4.67 7.34
CA GLY A 187 12.83 5.38 8.50
C GLY A 187 12.29 4.40 9.54
N VAL A 188 11.50 3.40 9.11
CA VAL A 188 10.99 2.35 9.99
C VAL A 188 12.14 1.48 10.54
N PHE A 189 13.18 1.22 9.74
CA PHE A 189 14.36 0.49 10.18
C PHE A 189 15.08 1.20 11.32
N ARG A 190 15.20 2.53 11.26
CA ARG A 190 15.84 3.36 12.30
C ARG A 190 15.08 3.34 13.64
N LEU A 191 13.80 2.94 13.67
CA LEU A 191 13.06 2.72 14.93
C LEU A 191 13.63 1.56 15.77
N GLY A 192 14.37 0.64 15.16
CA GLY A 192 14.99 -0.49 15.87
C GLY A 192 14.00 -1.57 16.34
N GLY A 193 14.51 -2.53 17.12
CA GLY A 193 13.76 -3.66 17.67
C GLY A 193 12.99 -4.44 16.60
N VAL A 194 11.72 -4.74 16.88
CA VAL A 194 10.85 -5.48 15.96
C VAL A 194 10.66 -4.75 14.62
N PHE A 195 10.63 -3.41 14.61
CA PHE A 195 10.36 -2.64 13.39
C PHE A 195 11.49 -2.78 12.37
N ALA A 196 12.75 -2.83 12.82
CA ALA A 196 13.86 -3.04 11.91
C ALA A 196 13.90 -4.46 11.33
N ILE A 197 13.45 -5.47 12.09
CA ILE A 197 13.31 -6.83 11.55
C ILE A 197 12.23 -6.85 10.46
N LEU A 198 11.07 -6.22 10.71
CA LEU A 198 9.98 -6.16 9.73
C LEU A 198 10.37 -5.38 8.47
N SER A 199 11.00 -4.21 8.61
CA SER A 199 11.39 -3.40 7.46
C SER A 199 12.57 -3.99 6.70
N LEU A 200 13.49 -4.68 7.37
CA LEU A 200 14.59 -5.40 6.71
C LEU A 200 14.07 -6.39 5.66
N SER A 201 13.04 -7.17 6.00
CA SER A 201 12.45 -8.11 5.04
C SER A 201 11.96 -7.40 3.76
N ALA A 202 11.31 -6.23 3.91
CA ALA A 202 10.86 -5.43 2.78
C ALA A 202 12.01 -4.73 2.03
N ILE A 203 13.03 -4.24 2.73
CA ILE A 203 14.24 -3.63 2.13
C ILE A 203 15.00 -4.68 1.30
N PHE A 204 15.14 -5.90 1.80
CA PHE A 204 15.80 -6.98 1.06
C PHE A 204 15.08 -7.26 -0.26
N ARG A 205 13.74 -7.28 -0.25
CA ARG A 205 12.95 -7.40 -1.49
C ARG A 205 13.17 -6.22 -2.44
N LEU A 206 13.26 -4.98 -1.95
CA LEU A 206 13.60 -3.83 -2.79
C LEU A 206 14.95 -4.00 -3.48
N ILE A 207 15.96 -4.47 -2.76
CA ILE A 207 17.30 -4.70 -3.32
C ILE A 207 17.26 -5.82 -4.36
N MET A 208 16.70 -6.98 -3.99
CA MET A 208 16.74 -8.18 -4.82
C MET A 208 15.81 -8.12 -6.03
N GLU A 209 14.60 -7.57 -5.89
CA GLU A 209 13.56 -7.63 -6.92
C GLU A 209 13.45 -6.32 -7.72
N HIS A 210 13.89 -5.20 -7.15
CA HIS A 210 13.73 -3.87 -7.73
C HIS A 210 15.04 -3.13 -7.98
N ASN A 211 16.18 -3.82 -7.82
CA ASN A 211 17.53 -3.27 -8.01
C ASN A 211 17.73 -1.93 -7.27
N PHE A 212 17.19 -1.85 -6.04
CA PHE A 212 17.31 -0.65 -5.23
C PHE A 212 18.75 -0.49 -4.74
N GLU A 213 19.44 0.52 -5.24
CA GLU A 213 20.80 0.87 -4.81
C GLU A 213 20.75 1.84 -3.64
N TYR A 214 21.23 1.40 -2.48
CA TYR A 214 21.40 2.27 -1.32
C TYR A 214 22.88 2.61 -1.12
N PRO A 215 23.26 3.91 -1.10
CA PRO A 215 24.64 4.29 -0.88
C PRO A 215 25.11 3.82 0.50
N ASN A 216 26.22 3.09 0.55
CA ASN A 216 26.80 2.46 1.74
C ASN A 216 26.02 1.26 2.32
N PHE A 217 25.21 0.57 1.51
CA PHE A 217 24.70 -0.75 1.90
C PHE A 217 25.83 -1.78 1.87
N SER A 218 26.63 -1.85 2.94
CA SER A 218 27.44 -3.05 3.18
C SER A 218 26.55 -4.07 3.90
N CYS A 219 26.38 -5.24 3.28
CA CYS A 219 25.70 -6.37 3.93
C CYS A 219 26.28 -6.64 5.33
N GLU A 220 27.59 -6.39 5.51
CA GLU A 220 28.32 -6.54 6.78
C GLU A 220 27.82 -5.60 7.88
N PHE A 221 27.65 -4.29 7.61
CA PHE A 221 27.13 -3.34 8.61
C PHE A 221 25.70 -3.70 9.01
N PHE A 222 24.91 -4.14 8.04
CA PHE A 222 23.52 -4.53 8.24
C PHE A 222 23.39 -5.79 9.11
N LEU A 223 24.20 -6.80 8.81
CA LEU A 223 24.25 -8.06 9.54
C LEU A 223 24.75 -7.87 10.97
N VAL A 224 25.78 -7.03 11.17
CA VAL A 224 26.27 -6.68 12.51
C VAL A 224 25.17 -5.99 13.34
N ARG A 225 24.40 -5.08 12.72
CA ARG A 225 23.27 -4.42 13.39
C ARG A 225 22.14 -5.41 13.71
N LEU A 226 21.83 -6.34 12.81
CA LEU A 226 20.83 -7.39 13.03
C LEU A 226 21.25 -8.34 14.17
N LEU A 227 22.50 -8.81 14.19
CA LEU A 227 23.04 -9.67 15.26
C LEU A 227 23.00 -8.98 16.62
N HIS A 228 23.39 -7.70 16.66
CA HIS A 228 23.33 -6.89 17.88
C HIS A 228 21.88 -6.74 18.40
N MET A 229 20.91 -6.60 17.50
CA MET A 229 19.49 -6.50 17.87
C MET A 229 18.86 -7.83 18.29
N LEU A 230 19.36 -8.95 17.78
CA LEU A 230 18.94 -10.30 18.18
C LEU A 230 19.63 -10.78 19.47
N GLY A 231 20.45 -9.93 20.11
CA GLY A 231 21.15 -10.26 21.36
C GLY A 231 22.27 -11.30 21.18
N GLN A 232 22.75 -11.50 19.96
CA GLN A 232 23.83 -12.44 19.66
C GLN A 232 25.17 -11.69 19.73
N PRO A 233 26.11 -12.07 20.64
CA PRO A 233 27.42 -11.46 20.65
C PRO A 233 28.16 -11.78 19.35
N SER A 234 28.89 -10.79 18.86
CA SER A 234 29.63 -10.77 17.60
C SER A 234 30.78 -11.79 17.55
N GLN A 235 30.49 -13.09 17.47
CA GLN A 235 31.46 -14.16 17.18
C GLN A 235 30.79 -15.40 16.55
N ILE A 236 30.00 -15.24 15.49
CA ILE A 236 29.58 -16.39 14.68
C ILE A 236 30.12 -16.20 13.27
N SER A 237 30.99 -17.10 12.84
CA SER A 237 31.56 -17.12 11.50
C SER A 237 30.47 -17.51 10.49
N TRP A 238 30.17 -16.59 9.57
CA TRP A 238 29.08 -16.67 8.59
C TRP A 238 29.10 -17.94 7.72
N LEU A 239 30.28 -18.55 7.51
CA LEU A 239 30.42 -19.80 6.77
C LEU A 239 29.72 -20.99 7.44
N GLN A 240 29.35 -20.92 8.71
CA GLN A 240 28.67 -22.02 9.40
C GLN A 240 27.14 -21.92 9.36
N ILE A 241 26.58 -20.71 9.29
CA ILE A 241 25.12 -20.49 9.27
C ILE A 241 24.57 -20.65 7.83
N VAL A 242 25.26 -20.06 6.84
CA VAL A 242 24.84 -20.19 5.44
C VAL A 242 25.01 -21.64 4.97
N ASP A 243 26.05 -22.34 5.43
CA ASP A 243 26.30 -23.75 5.06
C ASP A 243 25.36 -24.72 5.81
N SER A 244 24.83 -24.38 6.99
CA SER A 244 23.80 -25.19 7.65
C SER A 244 22.43 -25.05 6.99
N ASP A 245 22.04 -23.85 6.58
CA ASP A 245 20.71 -23.60 5.99
C ASP A 245 20.65 -24.02 4.51
N VAL A 246 21.77 -23.94 3.76
CA VAL A 246 21.85 -24.49 2.40
C VAL A 246 21.87 -26.02 2.40
N ARG A 247 22.50 -26.66 3.41
CA ARG A 247 22.45 -28.13 3.56
C ARG A 247 21.09 -28.63 4.00
N LEU A 248 20.39 -27.89 4.86
CA LEU A 248 19.01 -28.22 5.26
C LEU A 248 18.01 -28.07 4.10
N ALA A 249 18.27 -27.16 3.15
CA ALA A 249 17.46 -27.03 1.94
C ALA A 249 17.81 -28.07 0.84
N ALA A 250 18.95 -28.74 0.94
CA ALA A 250 19.38 -29.78 -0.01
C ALA A 250 19.00 -31.22 0.44
N ASP A 251 18.79 -31.45 1.73
CA ASP A 251 18.43 -32.77 2.27
C ASP A 251 16.91 -33.06 2.27
N ASP A 252 16.06 -32.05 2.06
CA ASP A 252 14.59 -32.22 1.90
C ASP A 252 14.18 -32.55 0.45
N GLY A 253 15.15 -32.95 -0.39
CA GLY A 253 14.93 -33.13 -1.82
C GLY A 253 15.78 -34.19 -2.50
N ILE A 254 16.03 -35.35 -1.88
CA ILE A 254 16.23 -36.66 -2.55
C ILE A 254 16.00 -37.77 -1.51
N SER A 255 14.88 -38.48 -1.61
CA SER A 255 14.83 -39.91 -1.28
C SER A 255 13.76 -40.60 -2.12
N SER A 256 14.25 -41.36 -3.10
CA SER A 256 13.65 -42.54 -3.74
C SER A 256 12.18 -42.49 -4.20
N GLU A 257 11.99 -42.44 -5.52
CA GLU A 257 11.94 -43.67 -6.35
C GLU A 257 12.86 -43.53 -7.57
#